data_AF-A0A3L7P782-F1
#
_entry.id   AF-A0A3L7P782-F1
#
_cell.length_a   1.000
_cell.length_b   1.000
_cell.length_c   1.000
_cell.angle_alpha   90.00
_cell.angle_beta   90.00
_cell.angle_gamma   90.00
#
_symmetry.space_group_name_H-M   'P 1'
#
loop_
_entity.id
_entity.type
_entity.pdbx_description
1 polymer ?
#
loop_
_entity_poly.entity_id
_entity_poly.type
_entity_poly.pdbx_seq_one_letter_code
_entity_poly.pdbx_strand_id
1 'polypeptide(L)' 'MPILQTLPVTIELCCGGIDDVRLAVKAKVDRIELNCGMALSGLTPSACLTKASREVFSGPTDAHISRVIV' A
#
# COMPACT_ATOMS: atom_id res chain seq x y z
N MET A 1 -13.68 -24.67 -25.65
CA MET A 1 -13.70 -23.29 -25.11
C MET A 1 -12.34 -23.07 -24.47
N PRO A 2 -11.53 -22.08 -24.90
CA PRO A 2 -10.27 -21.84 -24.22
C PRO A 2 -10.59 -21.38 -22.80
N ILE A 3 -9.95 -22.05 -21.84
CA ILE A 3 -9.98 -21.68 -20.43
C ILE A 3 -9.32 -20.31 -20.35
N LEU A 4 -10.12 -19.26 -20.15
CA LEU A 4 -9.62 -17.96 -19.69
C LEU A 4 -9.03 -18.22 -18.30
N GLN A 5 -7.75 -18.57 -18.24
CA GLN A 5 -6.98 -18.46 -16.99
C GLN A 5 -7.02 -16.99 -16.60
N THR A 6 -7.83 -16.65 -15.62
CA THR A 6 -7.74 -15.35 -14.96
C THR A 6 -6.39 -15.30 -14.27
N LEU A 7 -5.43 -14.59 -14.86
CA LEU A 7 -4.17 -14.29 -14.21
C LEU A 7 -4.48 -13.60 -12.87
N PRO A 8 -3.79 -13.93 -11.77
CA PRO A 8 -4.01 -13.27 -10.50
C PRO A 8 -3.75 -11.77 -10.66
N VAL A 9 -4.75 -10.95 -10.34
CA VAL A 9 -4.65 -9.49 -10.34
C VAL A 9 -4.15 -9.06 -8.98
N THR A 10 -3.05 -8.32 -8.95
CA THR A 10 -2.54 -7.69 -7.73
C THR A 10 -3.09 -6.26 -7.61
N ILE A 11 -3.48 -5.90 -6.40
CA ILE A 11 -4.02 -4.59 -6.04
C ILE A 11 -3.00 -3.84 -5.20
N GLU A 12 -2.65 -2.63 -5.65
CA GLU A 12 -1.84 -1.67 -4.90
C GLU A 12 -2.70 -0.47 -4.50
N LEU A 13 -2.61 -0.05 -3.22
CA LEU A 13 -3.36 1.08 -2.68
C LEU A 13 -2.44 2.24 -2.26
N CYS A 14 -2.70 3.44 -2.78
CA CYS A 14 -2.07 4.67 -2.30
C CYS A 14 -2.57 5.01 -0.88
N CYS A 15 -1.65 5.15 0.07
CA CYS A 15 -1.93 5.47 1.47
C CYS A 15 -1.27 6.80 1.84
N GLY A 16 -2.08 7.80 2.23
CA GLY A 16 -1.60 9.13 2.62
C GLY A 16 -1.41 9.30 4.13
N GLY A 17 -1.99 8.41 4.93
CA GLY A 17 -1.88 8.38 6.39
C GLY A 17 -2.00 6.98 6.98
N ILE A 18 -1.80 6.88 8.30
CA ILE A 18 -1.77 5.58 8.99
C ILE A 18 -3.12 4.86 8.98
N ASP A 19 -4.22 5.60 8.90
CA ASP A 19 -5.56 5.01 8.86
C ASP A 19 -5.86 4.36 7.50
N ASP A 20 -5.33 4.92 6.41
CA ASP A 20 -5.37 4.30 5.08
C ASP A 20 -4.60 2.98 5.10
N VAL A 21 -3.43 2.96 5.73
CA VAL A 21 -2.61 1.74 5.90
C VAL A 21 -3.36 0.67 6.70
N ARG A 22 -4.04 1.06 7.78
CA ARG A 22 -4.87 0.12 8.56
C ARG A 22 -6.05 -0.40 7.75
N LEU A 23 -6.66 0.44 6.92
CA LEU A 23 -7.72 0.03 6.00
C LEU A 23 -7.19 -0.95 4.97
N ALA A 24 -6.01 -0.70 4.42
CA ALA A 24 -5.31 -1.59 3.48
C ALA A 24 -5.12 -2.99 4.06
N VAL A 25 -4.67 -3.10 5.33
CA VAL A 25 -4.55 -4.39 6.03
C VAL A 25 -5.90 -5.10 6.12
N LYS A 26 -6.96 -4.38 6.54
CA LYS A 26 -8.31 -4.96 6.66
C LYS A 26 -8.87 -5.42 5.32
N ALA A 27 -8.59 -4.66 4.26
CA ALA A 27 -8.99 -4.95 2.89
C ALA A 27 -8.15 -6.06 2.24
N LYS A 28 -7.05 -6.50 2.87
CA LYS A 28 -6.11 -7.51 2.36
C LYS A 28 -5.57 -7.15 0.97
N VAL A 29 -5.25 -5.87 0.74
CA VAL A 29 -4.58 -5.47 -0.50
C VAL A 29 -3.17 -6.06 -0.53
N ASP A 30 -2.71 -6.40 -1.71
CA ASP A 30 -1.39 -7.03 -1.88
C ASP A 30 -0.28 -6.04 -1.52
N ARG A 31 -0.43 -4.78 -1.93
CA ARG A 31 0.64 -3.77 -1.80
C ARG A 31 0.09 -2.40 -1.42
N ILE A 32 0.95 -1.57 -0.83
CA ILE A 32 0.65 -0.15 -0.62
C ILE A 32 1.75 0.74 -1.17
N GLU A 33 1.37 1.86 -1.76
CA GLU A 33 2.29 2.99 -1.98
C GLU A 33 2.09 3.99 -0.84
N LEU A 34 3.17 4.29 -0.11
CA LEU A 34 3.10 5.24 0.99
C LEU A 34 3.49 6.64 0.50
N ASN A 35 2.60 7.61 0.70
CA ASN A 35 2.82 9.00 0.36
C ASN A 35 2.28 9.93 1.47
N CYS A 36 2.39 11.23 1.27
CA CYS A 36 1.58 12.23 1.95
C CYS A 36 1.08 13.28 0.95
N GLY A 37 0.18 14.19 1.36
CA GLY A 37 -0.23 15.30 0.48
C GLY A 37 -0.87 14.85 -0.85
N MET A 38 -1.82 13.90 -0.81
CA MET A 38 -2.47 13.33 -2.01
C MET A 38 -3.04 14.37 -2.99
N ALA A 39 -3.51 15.52 -2.49
CA ALA A 39 -3.98 16.62 -3.33
C ALA A 39 -2.91 17.21 -4.26
N LEU A 40 -1.63 16.93 -4.00
CA LEU A 40 -0.47 17.36 -4.76
C LEU A 40 0.16 16.21 -5.56
N SER A 41 -0.63 15.18 -5.92
CA SER A 41 -0.16 13.95 -6.58
C SER A 41 0.75 13.06 -5.71
N GLY A 42 0.80 13.31 -4.40
CA GLY A 42 1.62 12.55 -3.47
C GLY A 42 3.03 13.13 -3.33
N LEU A 43 3.47 13.24 -2.08
CA LEU A 43 4.76 13.73 -1.64
C LEU A 43 5.44 12.71 -0.74
N THR A 44 6.72 12.94 -0.47
CA THR A 44 7.50 12.14 0.47
C THR A 44 6.87 12.14 1.86
N PRO A 45 6.47 10.97 2.40
CA PRO A 45 5.91 10.89 3.74
C PRO A 45 6.99 11.16 4.80
N SER A 46 6.56 11.57 5.99
CA SER A 46 7.49 11.75 7.10
C SER A 46 8.11 10.41 7.53
N ALA A 47 9.33 10.47 8.07
CA ALA A 47 9.99 9.27 8.61
C ALA A 47 9.15 8.56 9.69
N CYS A 48 8.39 9.33 10.48
CA CYS A 48 7.47 8.78 11.48
C CYS A 48 6.34 7.97 10.84
N LEU A 49 5.70 8.52 9.79
CA LEU A 49 4.65 7.81 9.06
C LEU A 49 5.19 6.55 8.39
N THR A 50 6.38 6.60 7.79
CA THR A 50 7.05 5.42 7.21
C THR A 50 7.32 4.34 8.25
N LYS A 51 7.83 4.71 9.44
CA LYS A 51 8.07 3.76 10.53
C LYS A 51 6.77 3.13 11.02
N ALA A 52 5.76 3.94 11.34
CA ALA A 52 4.46 3.46 11.80
C ALA A 52 3.77 2.55 10.77
N SER A 53 3.88 2.90 9.49
CA SER A 53 3.29 2.11 8.40
C SER A 53 3.96 0.74 8.27
N ARG A 54 5.28 0.65 8.47
CA ARG A 54 6.00 -0.64 8.50
C ARG A 54 5.61 -1.52 9.68
N GLU A 55 5.34 -0.93 10.84
CA GLU A 55 4.89 -1.68 12.02
C GLU A 55 3.47 -2.26 11.79
N VAL A 56 2.58 -1.49 11.15
CA VAL A 56 1.18 -1.87 10.89
C VAL A 56 1.04 -2.80 9.68
N PHE A 57 1.69 -2.49 8.57
CA PHE A 57 1.61 -3.21 7.29
C PHE A 57 2.74 -4.25 7.20
N SER A 58 2.79 -5.13 8.19
CA SER A 58 3.78 -6.21 8.35
C SER A 58 3.17 -7.61 8.13
N GLY A 59 2.01 -7.68 7.45
CA GLY A 59 1.29 -8.91 7.07
C GLY A 59 2.05 -9.81 6.07
N PRO A 60 1.47 -10.94 5.62
CA PRO A 60 2.19 -12.08 5.01
C PRO A 60 3.09 -11.67 3.84
N THR A 61 4.07 -12.50 3.51
CA THR A 61 5.25 -12.32 2.62
C THR A 61 5.09 -11.48 1.34
N ASP A 62 3.87 -11.16 0.91
CA ASP A 62 3.51 -10.38 -0.27
C ASP A 62 3.06 -8.93 0.05
N ALA A 63 2.84 -8.60 1.33
CA ALA A 63 2.50 -7.26 1.80
C ALA A 63 3.73 -6.35 1.75
N HIS A 64 3.86 -5.61 0.64
CA HIS A 64 5.01 -4.74 0.40
C HIS A 64 4.60 -3.27 0.33
N ILE A 65 5.36 -2.41 1.01
CA ILE A 65 5.42 -1.00 0.65
C ILE A 65 6.12 -0.94 -0.71
N SER A 66 5.34 -0.79 -1.77
CA SER A 66 5.78 -0.83 -3.16
C SER A 66 6.77 0.28 -3.46
N ARG A 67 6.43 1.48 -2.99
CA ARG A 67 7.11 2.73 -3.20
C ARG A 67 6.83 3.65 -2.02
N VAL A 68 7.87 4.38 -1.64
CA VAL A 68 7.75 5.63 -0.91
C VAL A 68 8.01 6.68 -1.98
N ILE A 69 7.06 7.59 -2.21
CA ILE A 69 7.32 8.72 -3.10
C ILE A 69 8.54 9.45 -2.52
N VAL A 70 9.66 9.52 -3.23
CA VAL A 70 10.87 10.26 -2.79
C VAL A 70 10.91 11.57 -3.54
#